data_AF-A0A7X3ZIY7-F1
#
_entry.id   AF-A0A7X3ZIY7-F1
#
_cell.length_a   1.000
_cell.length_b   1.000
_cell.length_c   1.000
_cell.angle_alpha   90.00
_cell.angle_beta   90.00
_cell.angle_gamma   90.00
#
_symmetry.space_group_name_H-M   'P 1'
#
loop_
_entity.id
_entity.type
_entity.pdbx_description
1 polymer ?
#
loop_
_entity_poly.entity_id
_entity_poly.type
_entity_poly.pdbx_seq_one_letter_code
_entity_poly.pdbx_strand_id
1 'polypeptide(L)'
;MKHQRIQKHLSAYFDNELTSVLRKKVEDHLRVCQECTEMLEDFKVNRERIAELVHPAPSLKNAVLAKIRETENAPQENFLSTLRRWVFRPITVGATALSTVCLVVALYFFTYTPSPQYDELIDFYFGVHTQEVANNPLKSNVATPLNTPVTDTEDFGEETDTLLDIFFQD
;
A
#
# COMPACT_ATOMS: atom_id res chain seq x y z
N MET A 1 14.60 28.49 56.17
CA MET A 1 15.47 28.22 54.98
C MET A 1 16.28 29.48 54.67
N LYS A 2 17.33 29.41 53.82
CA LYS A 2 17.99 30.62 53.31
C LYS A 2 17.04 31.39 52.39
N HIS A 3 16.91 32.71 52.60
CA HIS A 3 16.00 33.61 51.88
C HIS A 3 16.06 33.46 50.35
N GLN A 4 17.25 33.54 49.75
CA GLN A 4 17.48 33.33 48.31
C GLN A 4 16.93 32.01 47.75
N ARG A 5 16.85 30.95 48.57
CA ARG A 5 16.28 29.66 48.14
C ARG A 5 14.76 29.68 48.17
N ILE A 6 14.14 30.49 49.03
CA ILE A 6 12.68 30.69 49.01
C ILE A 6 12.28 31.53 47.81
N GLN A 7 12.99 32.62 47.50
CA GLN A 7 12.74 33.43 46.30
C GLN A 7 12.70 32.57 45.02
N LYS A 8 13.67 31.66 44.83
CA LYS A 8 13.71 30.72 43.70
C LYS A 8 12.54 29.72 43.64
N HIS A 9 11.79 29.55 44.72
CA HIS A 9 10.62 28.68 44.80
C HIS A 9 9.29 29.48 44.86
N LEU A 10 9.30 30.82 44.85
CA LEU A 10 8.07 31.62 44.93
C LEU A 10 7.19 31.50 43.68
N SER A 11 7.77 31.40 42.47
CA SER A 11 6.97 31.19 41.25
C SER A 11 6.26 29.83 41.31
N ALA A 12 7.00 28.74 41.49
CA ALA A 12 6.42 27.41 41.64
C ALA A 12 5.44 27.29 42.85
N TYR A 13 5.59 28.12 43.89
CA TYR A 13 4.60 28.23 44.96
C TYR A 13 3.30 28.88 44.47
N PHE A 14 3.42 30.01 43.76
CA PHE A 14 2.31 30.77 43.18
C PHE A 14 1.50 29.95 42.17
N ASP A 15 2.20 29.15 41.35
CA ASP A 15 1.60 28.27 40.34
C ASP A 15 1.12 26.92 40.94
N ASN A 16 1.29 26.71 42.25
CA ASN A 16 0.94 25.50 43.01
C ASN A 16 1.71 24.22 42.61
N GLU A 17 2.89 24.35 42.00
CA GLU A 17 3.73 23.24 41.54
C GLU A 17 4.65 22.64 42.64
N LEU A 18 4.69 23.24 43.84
CA LEU A 18 5.51 22.72 44.94
C LEU A 18 4.91 21.49 45.62
N THR A 19 5.78 20.51 45.92
CA THR A 19 5.45 19.39 46.82
C THR A 19 5.05 19.90 48.21
N SER A 20 4.12 19.20 48.88
CA SER A 20 3.55 19.60 50.18
C SER A 20 4.59 19.94 51.25
N VAL A 21 5.68 19.17 51.32
CA VAL A 21 6.80 19.39 52.26
C VAL A 21 7.57 20.68 51.97
N LEU A 22 7.76 21.04 50.70
CA LEU A 22 8.46 22.26 50.31
C LEU A 22 7.52 23.48 50.38
N ARG A 23 6.25 23.30 50.01
CA ARG A 23 5.20 24.31 50.15
C ARG A 23 5.09 24.81 51.59
N LYS A 24 4.98 23.90 52.57
CA LYS A 24 4.93 24.27 54.00
C LYS A 24 6.15 25.09 54.44
N LYS A 25 7.36 24.75 53.97
CA LYS A 25 8.58 25.51 54.27
C LYS A 25 8.61 26.92 53.64
N VAL A 26 7.90 27.13 52.53
CA VAL A 26 7.69 28.45 51.93
C VAL A 26 6.65 29.24 52.72
N GLU A 27 5.52 28.64 53.06
CA GLU A 27 4.47 29.23 53.91
C GLU A 27 5.02 29.66 55.28
N ASP A 28 5.83 28.81 55.93
CA ASP A 28 6.51 29.12 57.20
C ASP A 28 7.50 30.30 57.07
N HIS A 29 8.10 30.50 55.90
CA HIS A 29 9.00 31.65 55.66
C HIS A 29 8.24 32.94 55.37
N LEU A 30 7.17 32.88 54.57
CA LEU A 30 6.33 34.02 54.23
C LEU A 30 5.72 34.68 55.48
N ARG A 31 5.39 33.90 56.51
CA ARG A 31 4.91 34.42 57.81
C ARG A 31 5.91 35.30 58.56
N VAL A 32 7.20 35.27 58.20
CA VAL A 32 8.29 35.94 58.94
C VAL A 32 9.09 36.89 58.05
N CYS A 33 9.06 36.70 56.72
CA CYS A 33 9.81 37.52 55.76
C CYS A 33 8.86 38.39 54.93
N GLN A 34 8.85 39.70 55.22
CA GLN A 34 8.05 40.68 54.51
C GLN A 34 8.47 40.82 53.04
N GLU A 35 9.78 40.90 52.75
CA GLU A 35 10.32 41.00 51.38
C GLU A 35 9.84 39.85 50.45
N CYS A 36 9.80 38.61 50.95
CA CYS A 36 9.26 37.48 50.18
C CYS A 36 7.74 37.52 50.00
N THR A 37 7.03 38.21 50.90
CA THR A 37 5.57 38.40 50.81
C THR A 37 5.23 39.50 49.82
N GLU A 38 5.98 40.60 49.82
CA GLU A 38 5.88 41.69 48.84
C GLU A 38 6.16 41.16 47.41
N MET A 39 7.25 40.40 47.24
CA MET A 39 7.56 39.74 45.95
C MET A 39 6.46 38.78 45.46
N LEU A 40 5.75 38.11 46.38
CA LEU A 40 4.61 37.26 46.04
C LEU A 40 3.37 38.08 45.65
N GLU A 41 3.21 39.27 46.21
CA GLU A 41 2.13 40.20 45.84
C GLU A 41 2.38 40.80 44.45
N ASP A 42 3.63 41.16 44.13
CA ASP A 42 4.02 41.60 42.79
C ASP A 42 3.66 40.56 41.70
N PHE A 43 3.82 39.27 42.00
CA PHE A 43 3.42 38.19 41.09
C PHE A 43 1.90 38.14 40.85
N LYS A 44 1.08 38.39 41.88
CA LYS A 44 -0.39 38.49 41.73
C LYS A 44 -0.76 39.69 40.87
N VAL A 45 -0.26 40.87 41.22
CA VAL A 45 -0.55 42.13 40.50
C VAL A 45 -0.12 42.03 39.03
N ASN A 46 1.03 41.43 38.75
CA ASN A 46 1.47 41.21 37.38
C ASN A 46 0.57 40.21 36.63
N ARG A 47 0.13 39.12 37.27
CA ARG A 47 -0.82 38.17 36.68
C ARG A 47 -2.18 38.82 36.37
N GLU A 48 -2.68 39.68 37.25
CA GLU A 48 -3.92 40.43 37.03
C GLU A 48 -3.82 41.38 35.84
N ARG A 49 -2.73 42.16 35.75
CA ARG A 49 -2.45 43.01 34.59
C ARG A 49 -2.33 42.22 33.29
N ILE A 50 -1.67 41.05 33.31
CA ILE A 50 -1.59 40.18 32.13
C ILE A 50 -2.97 39.62 31.77
N ALA A 51 -3.79 39.25 32.76
CA ALA A 51 -5.16 38.77 32.51
C ALA A 51 -6.07 39.84 31.89
N GLU A 52 -5.90 41.11 32.24
CA GLU A 52 -6.61 42.24 31.61
C GLU A 52 -6.26 42.39 30.11
N LEU A 53 -5.02 42.05 29.73
CA LEU A 53 -4.58 42.03 28.32
C LEU A 53 -5.11 40.81 27.54
N VAL A 54 -5.65 39.79 28.21
CA VAL A 54 -6.23 38.61 27.53
C VAL A 54 -7.62 38.98 27.00
N HIS A 55 -7.65 39.44 25.75
CA HIS A 55 -8.89 39.55 25.01
C HIS A 55 -9.57 38.18 24.89
N PRO A 56 -10.90 38.08 25.09
CA PRO A 56 -11.61 36.82 24.93
C PRO A 56 -11.48 36.36 23.48
N ALA A 57 -10.77 35.25 23.28
CA ALA A 57 -10.66 34.64 21.97
C ALA A 57 -12.07 34.35 21.41
N PRO A 58 -12.33 34.57 20.10
CA PRO A 58 -13.59 34.17 19.49
C PRO A 58 -13.83 32.68 19.76
N SER A 59 -15.10 32.26 19.84
CA SER A 59 -15.48 30.92 20.36
C SER A 59 -14.99 29.76 19.47
N LEU A 60 -13.69 29.43 19.54
CA LEU A 60 -13.06 28.32 18.83
C LEU A 60 -13.76 27.00 19.13
N LYS A 61 -14.37 26.87 20.32
CA LYS A 61 -15.28 25.78 20.69
C LYS A 61 -16.30 25.46 19.60
N ASN A 62 -16.93 26.46 18.98
CA ASN A 62 -17.95 26.23 17.95
C ASN A 62 -17.32 25.76 16.62
N ALA A 63 -16.17 26.33 16.23
CA ALA A 63 -15.42 25.90 15.05
C ALA A 63 -14.85 24.47 15.20
N VAL A 64 -14.31 24.14 16.38
CA VAL A 64 -13.79 22.81 16.72
C VAL A 64 -14.93 21.79 16.81
N LEU A 65 -16.06 22.11 17.45
CA LEU A 65 -17.23 21.22 17.48
C LEU A 65 -17.84 21.00 16.08
N ALA A 66 -17.84 22.03 15.21
CA ALA A 66 -18.21 21.85 13.82
C ALA A 66 -17.25 20.90 13.10
N LYS A 67 -15.93 21.08 13.27
CA LYS A 67 -14.91 20.21 12.67
C LYS A 67 -14.99 18.76 13.15
N ILE A 68 -15.24 18.53 14.44
CA ILE A 68 -15.42 17.19 15.01
C ILE A 68 -16.66 16.54 14.39
N ARG A 69 -17.79 17.25 14.31
CA ARG A 69 -19.00 16.74 13.65
C ARG A 69 -18.80 16.45 12.17
N GLU A 70 -18.03 17.25 11.44
CA GLU A 70 -17.66 16.95 10.06
C GLU A 70 -16.86 15.64 9.97
N THR A 71 -15.93 15.38 10.90
CA THR A 71 -15.15 14.13 10.92
C THR A 71 -15.93 12.91 11.40
N GLU A 72 -16.92 13.07 12.29
CA GLU A 72 -17.81 12.00 12.75
C GLU A 72 -18.87 11.63 11.70
N ASN A 73 -19.38 12.61 10.95
CA ASN A 73 -20.40 12.42 9.92
C ASN A 73 -19.81 12.27 8.51
N ALA A 74 -18.49 12.34 8.36
CA ALA A 74 -17.84 11.94 7.12
C ALA A 74 -18.22 10.48 6.85
N PRO A 75 -18.82 10.15 5.69
CA PRO A 75 -19.11 8.76 5.38
C PRO A 75 -17.80 7.98 5.44
N GLN A 76 -17.78 6.91 6.24
CA GLN A 76 -16.62 6.04 6.33
C GLN A 76 -16.55 5.21 5.04
N GLU A 77 -16.04 5.85 3.99
CA GLU A 77 -16.08 5.38 2.61
C GLU A 77 -15.39 4.00 2.48
N ASN A 78 -16.23 2.98 2.44
CA ASN A 78 -16.11 1.88 1.49
C ASN A 78 -14.96 0.87 1.64
N PHE A 79 -14.57 0.48 2.86
CA PHE A 79 -13.94 -0.85 3.03
C PHE A 79 -15.01 -1.96 3.11
N LEU A 80 -15.98 -1.83 4.04
CA LEU A 80 -17.04 -2.83 4.25
C LEU A 80 -18.01 -2.96 3.07
N SER A 81 -18.37 -1.86 2.40
CA SER A 81 -19.26 -1.91 1.22
C SER A 81 -18.56 -2.55 0.00
N THR A 82 -17.25 -2.30 -0.17
CA THR A 82 -16.42 -2.89 -1.23
C THR A 82 -16.22 -4.38 -0.98
N LEU A 83 -15.90 -4.79 0.25
CA LEU A 83 -15.79 -6.21 0.62
C LEU A 83 -17.14 -6.93 0.45
N ARG A 84 -18.25 -6.32 0.88
CA ARG A 84 -19.61 -6.83 0.62
C ARG A 84 -19.91 -6.96 -0.87
N ARG A 85 -19.51 -5.99 -1.71
CA ARG A 85 -19.70 -6.05 -3.18
C ARG A 85 -18.87 -7.15 -3.85
N TRP A 86 -17.75 -7.54 -3.25
CA TRP A 86 -16.89 -8.63 -3.74
C TRP A 86 -17.44 -10.00 -3.31
N VAL A 87 -17.80 -10.17 -2.04
CA VAL A 87 -18.36 -11.42 -1.50
C VAL A 87 -19.77 -11.72 -2.05
N PHE A 88 -20.61 -10.69 -2.28
CA PHE A 88 -21.95 -10.84 -2.87
C PHE A 88 -21.98 -10.74 -4.41
N ARG A 89 -20.91 -11.18 -5.09
CA ARG A 89 -20.91 -11.50 -6.54
C ARG A 89 -20.86 -13.01 -6.89
N PRO A 90 -21.54 -13.94 -6.17
CA PRO A 90 -21.36 -15.39 -6.35
C PRO A 90 -22.19 -16.00 -7.50
N ILE A 91 -22.17 -15.42 -8.71
CA ILE A 91 -22.87 -16.00 -9.88
C ILE A 91 -22.00 -16.03 -11.15
N THR A 92 -21.10 -15.08 -11.37
CA THR A 92 -20.36 -14.99 -12.64
C THR A 92 -19.17 -15.93 -12.80
N VAL A 93 -18.59 -16.43 -11.70
CA VAL A 93 -17.37 -17.28 -11.75
C VAL A 93 -17.68 -18.75 -12.05
N GLY A 94 -18.85 -19.26 -11.65
CA GLY A 94 -19.28 -20.62 -12.00
C GLY A 94 -19.56 -20.77 -13.49
N ALA A 95 -20.16 -19.73 -14.11
CA ALA A 95 -20.50 -19.74 -15.53
C ALA A 95 -19.27 -19.72 -16.45
N THR A 96 -18.19 -19.03 -16.07
CA THR A 96 -16.95 -18.99 -16.88
C THR A 96 -16.24 -20.34 -16.88
N ALA A 97 -16.12 -21.01 -15.74
CA ALA A 97 -15.49 -22.32 -15.65
C ALA A 97 -16.24 -23.40 -16.44
N LEU A 98 -17.58 -23.38 -16.41
CA LEU A 98 -18.40 -24.32 -17.19
C LEU A 98 -18.32 -24.02 -18.69
N SER A 99 -18.28 -22.73 -19.07
CA SER A 99 -18.11 -22.29 -20.45
C SER A 99 -16.76 -22.70 -21.04
N THR A 100 -15.64 -22.52 -20.32
CA THR A 100 -14.31 -22.91 -20.82
C THR A 100 -14.18 -24.43 -20.99
N VAL A 101 -14.70 -25.22 -20.05
CA VAL A 101 -14.72 -26.69 -20.19
C VAL A 101 -15.55 -27.12 -21.40
N CYS A 102 -16.76 -26.56 -21.60
CA CYS A 102 -17.57 -26.85 -22.78
C CYS A 102 -16.87 -26.45 -24.10
N LEU A 103 -16.16 -25.33 -24.13
CA LEU A 103 -15.43 -24.87 -25.31
C LEU A 103 -14.25 -25.80 -25.64
N VAL A 104 -13.46 -26.21 -24.63
CA VAL A 104 -12.37 -27.18 -24.81
C VAL A 104 -12.89 -28.54 -25.28
N VAL A 105 -14.00 -29.03 -24.71
CA VAL A 105 -14.63 -30.29 -25.15
C VAL A 105 -15.15 -30.18 -26.58
N ALA A 106 -15.80 -29.08 -26.95
CA ALA A 106 -16.27 -28.85 -28.31
C ALA A 106 -15.12 -28.79 -29.32
N LEU A 107 -14.03 -28.09 -29.00
CA LEU A 107 -12.82 -28.06 -29.83
C LEU A 107 -12.18 -29.44 -29.95
N TYR A 108 -12.10 -30.21 -28.85
CA TYR A 108 -11.60 -31.59 -28.89
C TYR A 108 -12.44 -32.46 -29.83
N PHE A 109 -13.77 -32.43 -29.73
CA PHE A 109 -14.61 -33.19 -30.67
C PHE A 109 -14.46 -32.71 -32.12
N PHE A 110 -14.26 -31.41 -32.35
CA PHE A 110 -14.08 -30.86 -33.70
C PHE A 110 -12.71 -31.20 -34.31
N THR A 111 -11.63 -31.23 -33.52
CA THR A 111 -10.30 -31.63 -34.00
C THR A 111 -10.09 -33.14 -34.01
N TYR A 112 -10.87 -33.90 -33.24
CA TYR A 112 -10.88 -35.36 -33.22
C TYR A 112 -11.86 -35.97 -34.25
N THR A 113 -12.54 -35.16 -35.08
CA THR A 113 -13.11 -35.70 -36.32
C THR A 113 -11.95 -36.17 -37.20
N PRO A 114 -11.85 -37.45 -37.57
CA PRO A 114 -10.79 -37.92 -38.45
C PRO A 114 -10.90 -37.18 -39.78
N SER A 115 -9.78 -36.64 -40.24
CA SER A 115 -9.69 -35.92 -41.51
C SER A 115 -10.13 -36.83 -42.67
N PRO A 116 -10.93 -36.32 -43.64
CA PRO A 116 -11.33 -37.11 -44.78
C PRO A 116 -10.12 -37.40 -45.67
N GLN A 117 -9.67 -38.66 -45.66
CA GLN A 117 -8.90 -39.38 -46.69
C GLN A 117 -8.12 -38.51 -47.68
N TYR A 118 -7.11 -37.78 -47.20
CA TYR A 118 -6.27 -36.91 -48.05
C TYR A 118 -5.35 -37.69 -48.99
N ASP A 119 -5.04 -38.96 -48.68
CA ASP A 119 -4.12 -39.80 -49.47
C ASP A 119 -4.62 -40.03 -50.90
N GLU A 120 -5.91 -40.33 -51.12
CA GLU A 120 -6.45 -40.56 -52.48
C GLU A 120 -6.40 -39.29 -53.35
N LEU A 121 -6.59 -38.10 -52.76
CA LEU A 121 -6.54 -36.84 -53.50
C LEU A 121 -5.10 -36.50 -53.92
N ILE A 122 -4.14 -36.80 -53.06
CA ILE A 122 -2.71 -36.59 -53.30
C ILE A 122 -2.20 -37.55 -54.39
N ASP A 123 -2.56 -38.82 -54.32
CA ASP A 123 -2.22 -39.82 -55.35
C ASP A 123 -2.86 -39.48 -56.70
N PHE A 124 -4.11 -39.01 -56.73
CA PHE A 124 -4.73 -38.53 -57.97
C PHE A 124 -4.00 -37.32 -58.56
N TYR A 125 -3.67 -36.32 -57.75
CA TYR A 125 -2.95 -35.12 -58.18
C TYR A 125 -1.55 -35.45 -58.74
N PHE A 126 -0.78 -36.28 -58.04
CA PHE A 126 0.52 -36.73 -58.54
C PHE A 126 0.39 -37.67 -59.75
N GLY A 127 -0.64 -38.53 -59.81
CA GLY A 127 -0.90 -39.38 -60.98
C GLY A 127 -1.08 -38.57 -62.27
N VAL A 128 -1.87 -37.49 -62.21
CA VAL A 128 -2.08 -36.59 -63.36
C VAL A 128 -0.79 -35.86 -63.75
N HIS A 129 -0.04 -35.32 -62.79
CA HIS A 129 1.13 -34.48 -63.08
C HIS A 129 2.44 -35.25 -63.35
N THR A 130 2.59 -36.50 -62.89
CA THR A 130 3.81 -37.30 -63.13
C THR A 130 3.86 -37.94 -64.52
N GLN A 131 2.72 -38.03 -65.22
CA GLN A 131 2.66 -38.58 -66.59
C GLN A 131 3.50 -37.77 -67.59
N GLU A 132 3.73 -36.48 -67.37
CA GLU A 132 4.63 -35.65 -68.19
C GLU A 132 6.13 -35.85 -67.85
N VAL A 133 6.46 -36.32 -66.64
CA VAL A 133 7.85 -36.48 -66.18
C VAL A 133 8.45 -37.84 -66.57
N ALA A 134 7.61 -38.83 -66.87
CA ALA A 134 8.06 -40.16 -67.34
C ALA A 134 8.88 -40.10 -68.64
N ASN A 135 8.66 -39.09 -69.47
CA ASN A 135 9.31 -38.91 -70.78
C ASN A 135 10.50 -37.91 -70.73
N ASN A 136 10.94 -37.49 -69.54
CA ASN A 136 11.98 -36.46 -69.40
C ASN A 136 13.41 -37.06 -69.55
N PRO A 137 14.19 -36.68 -70.58
CA PRO A 137 15.51 -37.25 -70.84
C PRO A 137 16.60 -36.85 -69.81
N LEU A 138 16.32 -35.96 -68.86
CA LEU A 138 17.31 -35.45 -67.91
C LEU A 138 17.55 -36.35 -66.67
N LYS A 139 16.80 -37.46 -66.52
CA LYS A 139 16.80 -38.30 -65.31
C LYS A 139 18.03 -39.22 -65.12
N SER A 140 18.97 -39.30 -66.06
CA SER A 140 20.05 -40.29 -66.01
C SER A 140 21.24 -39.97 -65.09
N ASN A 141 21.40 -38.71 -64.64
CA ASN A 141 22.72 -38.21 -64.21
C ASN A 141 22.81 -37.69 -62.76
N VAL A 142 21.76 -37.74 -61.93
CA VAL A 142 21.82 -37.18 -60.55
C VAL A 142 21.15 -38.10 -59.53
N ALA A 143 21.97 -38.81 -58.75
CA ALA A 143 21.51 -39.65 -57.63
C ALA A 143 22.56 -39.72 -56.50
N THR A 144 22.57 -38.74 -55.59
CA THR A 144 23.20 -38.86 -54.26
C THR A 144 22.50 -37.95 -53.24
N PRO A 145 21.80 -38.48 -52.22
CA PRO A 145 21.30 -37.71 -51.10
C PRO A 145 22.18 -37.84 -49.85
N LEU A 146 22.24 -36.79 -49.01
CA LEU A 146 22.83 -36.83 -47.67
C LEU A 146 21.92 -36.07 -46.69
N ASN A 147 21.51 -36.72 -45.60
CA ASN A 147 20.63 -36.17 -44.56
C ASN A 147 21.45 -35.66 -43.36
N THR A 148 21.00 -34.56 -42.71
CA THR A 148 20.67 -34.47 -41.25
C THR A 148 20.30 -33.03 -40.82
N PRO A 149 19.33 -32.83 -39.92
CA PRO A 149 19.01 -31.53 -39.28
C PRO A 149 19.45 -31.44 -37.80
N VAL A 150 19.50 -30.22 -37.23
CA VAL A 150 19.67 -29.95 -35.79
C VAL A 150 18.79 -28.75 -35.37
N THR A 151 18.36 -28.72 -34.10
CA THR A 151 17.49 -27.70 -33.46
C THR A 151 18.00 -27.47 -32.04
N ASP A 152 18.04 -26.23 -31.55
CA ASP A 152 18.42 -25.89 -30.16
C ASP A 152 17.62 -24.69 -29.60
N THR A 153 17.53 -24.64 -28.26
CA THR A 153 16.84 -23.63 -27.42
C THR A 153 17.55 -23.53 -26.07
N GLU A 154 17.80 -22.32 -25.55
CA GLU A 154 18.44 -22.03 -24.24
C GLU A 154 17.57 -21.06 -23.42
N ASP A 155 17.79 -20.94 -22.10
CA ASP A 155 16.94 -20.17 -21.16
C ASP A 155 17.71 -19.70 -19.89
N PHE A 156 17.11 -18.80 -19.10
CA PHE A 156 17.57 -18.20 -17.82
C PHE A 156 18.72 -17.14 -17.88
N GLY A 157 18.85 -16.18 -16.95
CA GLY A 157 17.95 -15.74 -15.86
C GLY A 157 18.55 -15.69 -14.44
N GLU A 158 19.40 -14.71 -14.11
CA GLU A 158 20.01 -14.52 -12.75
C GLU A 158 20.57 -13.07 -12.56
N GLU A 159 19.93 -12.16 -11.81
CA GLU A 159 20.54 -10.85 -11.40
C GLU A 159 19.96 -10.18 -10.11
N THR A 160 19.00 -10.76 -9.37
CA THR A 160 18.26 -10.00 -8.32
C THR A 160 18.98 -9.78 -6.99
N ASP A 161 19.97 -10.60 -6.65
CA ASP A 161 20.42 -10.73 -5.26
C ASP A 161 21.52 -9.72 -4.87
N THR A 162 22.13 -9.05 -5.84
CA THR A 162 23.22 -8.07 -5.63
C THR A 162 22.73 -6.67 -5.24
N LEU A 163 21.44 -6.36 -5.38
CA LEU A 163 20.90 -5.02 -5.11
C LEU A 163 20.45 -4.76 -3.67
N LEU A 164 20.24 -5.81 -2.85
CA LEU A 164 19.75 -5.63 -1.47
C LEU A 164 20.84 -5.19 -0.48
N ASP A 165 22.08 -5.66 -0.63
CA ASP A 165 23.17 -5.38 0.33
C ASP A 165 23.61 -3.90 0.34
N ILE A 166 23.34 -3.15 -0.73
CA ILE A 166 23.73 -1.72 -0.84
C ILE A 166 22.82 -0.81 0.01
N PHE A 167 21.60 -1.25 0.35
CA PHE A 167 20.58 -0.38 0.95
C PHE A 167 20.50 -0.38 2.49
N PHE A 168 21.27 -1.23 3.18
CA PHE A 168 21.14 -1.46 4.63
C PHE A 168 22.36 -1.05 5.47
N GLN A 169 23.23 -0.19 4.95
CA GLN A 169 24.46 0.22 5.62
C GLN A 169 24.64 1.75 5.65
N ASP A 170 23.89 2.40 6.55
CA ASP A 170 24.29 3.56 7.40
C ASP A 170 23.13 3.98 8.35
#